data_AF-A0A2K6NQ44-F1
#
_entry.id   AF-A0A2K6NQ44-F1
#
_cell.length_a   1.000
_cell.length_b   1.000
_cell.length_c   1.000
_cell.angle_alpha   90.00
_cell.angle_beta   90.00
_cell.angle_gamma   90.00
#
_symmetry.space_group_name_H-M   'P 1'
#
loop_
_entity.id
_entity.type
_entity.pdbx_description
1 polymer ?
#
loop_
_entity_poly.entity_id
_entity_poly.type
_entity_poly.pdbx_seq_one_letter_code
_entity_poly.pdbx_strand_id
1 'polypeptide(L)'
;MYAKYATGENTSFVDTKKLPVIKKKVKKLEHQNKYESCSLWKDVTFNLKITESQERKEKEIQWEKRLFHKHGECWVYDEPLLKYLGASKHQV
;
A
#
# COMPACT_ATOMS: atom_id res chain seq x y z
N MET A 1 -10.86 11.01 1.45
CA MET A 1 -10.24 12.26 1.95
C MET A 1 -11.36 13.28 2.14
N TYR A 2 -11.44 14.00 3.26
CA TYR A 2 -12.48 15.02 3.51
C TYR A 2 -11.88 16.42 3.38
N ALA A 3 -12.59 17.33 2.70
CA ALA A 3 -12.24 18.75 2.68
C ALA A 3 -13.16 19.51 3.63
N LYS A 4 -12.59 20.48 4.35
CA LYS A 4 -13.34 21.47 5.14
C LYS A 4 -13.40 22.76 4.36
N TYR A 5 -14.59 23.24 4.04
CA TYR A 5 -14.78 24.50 3.33
C TYR A 5 -15.00 25.65 4.32
N ALA A 6 -14.75 26.90 3.89
CA ALA A 6 -14.96 28.10 4.71
C ALA A 6 -16.43 28.26 5.17
N THR A 7 -17.36 27.61 4.48
CA THR A 7 -18.79 27.50 4.83
C THR A 7 -19.06 26.58 6.03
N GLY A 8 -18.04 25.88 6.56
CA GLY A 8 -18.19 24.90 7.64
C GLY A 8 -18.61 23.51 7.17
N GLU A 9 -18.85 23.33 5.87
CA GLU A 9 -19.23 22.05 5.28
C GLU A 9 -18.03 21.10 5.17
N ASN A 10 -18.21 19.86 5.64
CA ASN A 10 -17.25 18.78 5.44
C ASN A 10 -17.81 17.77 4.45
N THR A 11 -17.30 17.77 3.23
CA THR A 11 -17.69 16.80 2.20
C THR A 11 -16.50 15.94 1.77
N SER A 12 -16.80 14.74 1.27
CA SER A 12 -15.77 13.84 0.75
C SER A 12 -15.17 14.45 -0.53
N PHE A 13 -13.96 14.97 -0.41
CA PHE A 13 -13.23 15.61 -1.51
C PHE A 13 -12.89 14.62 -2.62
N VAL A 14 -12.34 13.46 -2.23
CA VAL A 14 -11.92 12.41 -3.17
C VAL A 14 -12.10 11.03 -2.53
N ASP A 15 -12.75 10.13 -3.27
CA ASP A 15 -12.85 8.70 -2.98
C ASP A 15 -11.78 7.90 -3.74
N THR A 16 -10.66 7.65 -3.07
CA THR A 16 -9.53 6.92 -3.64
C THR A 16 -9.82 5.43 -3.90
N LYS A 17 -10.94 4.89 -3.42
CA LYS A 17 -11.36 3.50 -3.71
C LYS A 17 -12.08 3.40 -5.05
N LYS A 18 -12.82 4.44 -5.43
CA LYS A 18 -13.58 4.50 -6.68
C LYS A 18 -12.76 5.04 -7.85
N LEU A 19 -11.69 5.78 -7.57
CA LEU A 19 -10.80 6.28 -8.63
C LEU A 19 -10.05 5.12 -9.32
N PRO A 20 -10.03 5.08 -10.66
CA PRO A 20 -9.26 4.08 -11.38
C PRO A 20 -7.76 4.33 -11.22
N VAL A 21 -7.00 3.26 -11.03
CA VAL A 21 -5.53 3.33 -10.96
C VAL A 21 -4.97 3.35 -12.38
N ILE A 22 -4.49 4.52 -12.82
CA ILE A 22 -3.80 4.66 -14.10
C ILE A 22 -2.33 4.31 -13.92
N LYS A 23 -1.89 3.21 -14.55
CA LYS A 23 -0.49 2.78 -14.49
C LYS A 23 0.34 3.54 -15.50
N LYS A 24 1.54 3.98 -15.09
CA LYS A 24 2.53 4.55 -16.01
C LYS A 24 2.91 3.53 -17.08
N LYS A 25 3.08 3.99 -18.32
CA LYS A 25 3.65 3.17 -19.39
C LYS A 25 5.16 3.15 -19.21
N VAL A 26 5.75 1.96 -19.17
CA VAL A 26 7.20 1.76 -19.05
C VAL A 26 7.66 1.01 -20.28
N LYS A 27 8.84 1.35 -20.80
CA LYS A 27 9.46 0.62 -21.91
C LYS A 27 9.66 -0.85 -21.54
N LYS A 28 9.62 -1.75 -22.52
CA LYS A 28 10.02 -3.15 -22.33
C LYS A 28 11.46 -3.21 -21.82
N LEU A 29 11.74 -4.21 -20.99
CA LEU A 29 13.03 -4.34 -20.30
C LEU A 29 14.23 -4.42 -21.26
N GLU A 30 14.04 -5.06 -22.42
CA GLU A 30 15.05 -5.13 -23.51
C GLU A 30 15.48 -3.76 -24.05
N HIS A 31 14.63 -2.73 -23.91
CA HIS A 31 14.88 -1.37 -24.41
C HIS A 31 15.21 -0.38 -23.29
N GLN A 32 15.45 -0.88 -22.07
CA GLN A 32 15.85 -0.06 -20.93
C GLN A 32 17.37 -0.05 -20.79
N ASN A 33 17.93 1.09 -20.40
CA ASN A 33 19.35 1.17 -20.10
C ASN A 33 19.71 0.38 -18.83
N LYS A 34 21.00 0.02 -18.69
CA LYS A 34 21.53 -0.78 -17.58
C LYS A 34 21.18 -0.23 -16.18
N TYR A 35 21.11 1.09 -16.04
CA TYR A 35 20.84 1.76 -14.76
C TYR A 35 19.41 2.28 -14.63
N GLU A 36 18.51 1.95 -15.56
CA GLU A 36 17.08 2.20 -15.37
C GLU A 36 16.52 1.26 -14.31
N SER A 37 15.64 1.77 -13.44
CA SER A 37 15.24 1.08 -12.21
C SER A 37 14.68 -0.33 -12.43
N CYS A 38 13.83 -0.55 -13.44
CA CYS A 38 13.27 -1.88 -13.71
C CYS A 38 14.30 -2.87 -14.27
N SER A 39 15.31 -2.38 -15.01
CA SER A 39 16.43 -3.18 -15.51
C SER A 39 17.39 -3.52 -14.38
N LEU A 40 17.81 -2.52 -13.61
CA LEU A 40 18.78 -2.65 -12.52
C LEU A 40 18.30 -3.59 -11.41
N TRP A 41 17.02 -3.52 -11.04
CA TRP A 41 16.46 -4.29 -9.91
C TRP A 41 15.76 -5.58 -10.33
N LYS A 42 15.92 -6.03 -11.59
CA LYS A 42 15.20 -7.19 -12.13
C LYS A 42 15.42 -8.45 -11.28
N ASP A 43 16.68 -8.78 -10.99
CA ASP A 43 16.99 -10.05 -10.32
C ASP A 43 16.61 -10.00 -8.83
N VAL A 44 16.79 -8.86 -8.18
CA VAL A 44 16.35 -8.65 -6.79
C VAL A 44 14.83 -8.81 -6.68
N THR A 45 14.07 -8.14 -7.54
CA THR A 45 12.60 -8.21 -7.51
C THR A 45 12.07 -9.59 -7.89
N PHE A 46 12.73 -10.28 -8.83
CA PHE A 46 12.41 -11.66 -9.18
C PHE A 46 12.60 -12.61 -8.00
N ASN A 47 13.77 -12.55 -7.34
CA ASN A 47 14.08 -13.42 -6.21
C ASN A 47 13.18 -13.14 -5.01
N LEU A 48 12.91 -11.86 -4.69
CA LEU A 48 11.96 -11.50 -3.62
C LEU A 48 10.57 -12.11 -3.86
N LYS A 49 10.09 -12.07 -5.11
CA LYS A 49 8.80 -12.64 -5.49
C LYS A 49 8.78 -14.16 -5.38
N ILE A 50 9.88 -14.83 -5.73
CA ILE A 50 10.00 -16.28 -5.60
C ILE A 50 10.06 -16.70 -4.14
N THR A 51 10.93 -16.09 -3.35
CA THR A 51 11.06 -16.38 -1.92
C THR A 51 9.73 -16.16 -1.21
N GLU A 52 9.06 -15.03 -1.47
CA GLU A 52 7.73 -14.78 -0.90
C GLU A 52 6.70 -15.84 -1.33
N SER A 53 6.75 -16.31 -2.58
CA SER A 53 5.86 -17.36 -3.07
C SER A 53 6.16 -18.73 -2.46
N GLN A 54 7.44 -19.05 -2.23
CA GLN A 54 7.88 -20.30 -1.64
C GLN A 54 7.53 -20.35 -0.16
N GLU A 55 7.84 -19.30 0.60
CA GLU A 55 7.47 -19.18 2.01
C GLU A 55 5.95 -19.32 2.23
N ARG A 56 5.14 -18.76 1.32
CA ARG A 56 3.68 -18.91 1.36
C ARG A 56 3.24 -20.34 1.13
N LYS A 57 3.87 -21.03 0.16
CA LYS A 57 3.56 -22.43 -0.15
C LYS A 57 3.96 -23.37 0.99
N GLU A 58 5.12 -23.13 1.61
CA GLU A 58 5.61 -23.93 2.74
C GLU A 58 4.78 -23.75 4.00
N LYS A 59 4.27 -22.54 4.26
CA LYS A 59 3.46 -22.27 5.46
C LYS A 59 1.96 -22.54 5.26
N GLU A 60 1.54 -22.99 4.07
CA GLU A 60 0.13 -23.10 3.66
C GLU A 60 -0.69 -21.81 3.93
N ILE A 61 -0.03 -20.65 3.92
CA ILE A 61 -0.66 -19.38 4.25
C ILE A 61 -1.38 -18.88 3.00
N GLN A 62 -2.72 -18.88 3.07
CA GLN A 62 -3.57 -18.19 2.10
C GLN A 62 -3.23 -16.70 2.10
N TRP A 63 -3.24 -16.07 0.92
CA TRP A 63 -2.88 -14.67 0.79
C TRP A 63 -3.81 -13.78 1.63
N GLU A 64 -3.23 -13.07 2.59
CA GLU A 64 -3.90 -12.00 3.34
C GLU A 64 -3.07 -10.71 3.32
N LYS A 65 -3.75 -9.58 3.49
CA LYS A 65 -3.12 -8.26 3.48
C LYS A 65 -2.38 -8.04 4.80
N ARG A 66 -1.05 -7.99 4.76
CA ARG A 66 -0.17 -7.92 5.94
C ARG A 66 -0.42 -6.75 6.91
N LEU A 67 -0.93 -5.64 6.40
CA LEU A 67 -1.13 -4.41 7.18
C LEU A 67 -2.60 -4.01 7.28
N PHE A 68 -3.51 -4.81 6.72
CA PHE A 68 -4.92 -4.48 6.70
C PHE A 68 -5.77 -5.72 6.94
N HIS A 69 -6.56 -5.72 8.01
CA HIS A 69 -7.58 -6.73 8.20
C HIS A 69 -8.97 -6.21 7.79
N LYS A 70 -9.83 -7.13 7.36
CA LYS A 70 -11.23 -6.84 7.01
C LYS A 70 -12.05 -6.78 8.30
N HIS A 71 -12.71 -5.64 8.54
CA HIS A 71 -13.65 -5.45 9.63
C HIS A 71 -15.02 -5.08 9.05
N GLY A 72 -15.91 -6.08 8.98
CA GLY A 72 -17.21 -5.95 8.28
C GLY A 72 -17.00 -5.65 6.79
N GLU A 73 -17.48 -4.49 6.33
CA GLU A 73 -17.30 -4.00 4.95
C GLU A 73 -16.06 -3.10 4.78
N CYS A 74 -15.38 -2.76 5.87
CA CYS A 74 -14.24 -1.85 5.89
C CYS A 74 -12.91 -2.59 5.99
N TRP A 75 -11.83 -1.97 5.49
CA TRP A 75 -10.46 -2.43 5.72
C TRP A 75 -9.81 -1.50 6.74
N VAL A 76 -9.33 -2.07 7.84
CA VAL A 76 -8.68 -1.34 8.92
C VAL A 76 -7.18 -1.53 8.76
N TYR A 77 -6.44 -0.42 8.71
CA TYR A 77 -4.97 -0.46 8.73
C TYR A 77 -4.50 -0.85 10.14
N ASP A 78 -3.52 -1.74 10.24
CA ASP A 78 -3.05 -2.30 11.50
C ASP A 78 -2.10 -1.37 12.26
N GLU A 79 -1.36 -0.52 11.55
CA GLU A 79 -0.37 0.40 12.13
C GLU A 79 -0.67 1.89 11.91
N PRO A 80 -1.91 2.38 12.12
CA PRO A 80 -2.19 3.78 11.88
C PRO A 80 -1.31 4.61 12.81
N LEU A 81 -0.66 5.63 12.26
CA LEU A 81 0.14 6.59 13.02
C LEU A 81 -0.62 7.14 14.24
N LEU A 82 -1.95 7.19 14.16
CA LEU A 82 -2.86 7.53 15.24
C LEU A 82 -2.73 6.65 16.49
N LYS A 83 -2.42 5.35 16.36
CA LYS A 83 -2.11 4.46 17.51
C LYS A 83 -0.86 4.92 18.26
N TYR A 84 0.13 5.45 17.56
CA TYR A 84 1.37 5.95 18.17
C TYR A 84 1.20 7.34 18.78
N LEU A 85 0.33 8.18 18.21
CA LEU A 85 0.01 9.50 18.74
C LEU A 85 -0.86 9.45 20.01
N GLY A 86 -1.68 8.39 20.18
CA GLY A 86 -2.52 8.19 21.37
C GLY A 86 -1.78 7.65 22.61
N ALA A 87 -0.52 7.23 22.49
CA ALA A 87 0.29 6.73 23.61
C ALA A 87 0.91 7.85 24.45
N SER A 88 0.85 9.11 24.00
CA SER A 88 1.29 10.28 24.78
C SER A 88 0.11 10.86 25.56
N LYS A 89 -0.44 10.09 26.52
CA LYS A 89 -1.33 10.66 27.52
C LYS A 89 -0.49 11.58 28.42
N HIS A 90 -0.62 12.88 28.19
CA HIS A 90 -0.11 13.91 29.08
C HIS A 90 -0.69 13.70 30.47
N GLN A 91 0.20 13.44 31.42
CA GLN A 91 -0.01 13.65 32.84
C GLN A 91 0.16 15.15 33.10
N VAL A 92 -0.95 15.86 33.28
CA VAL A 92 -1.05 17.08 34.11
C VAL A 92 -2.43 17.07 34.76
#